data_AF-A0A8I0E3X9-F1
#
_entry.id   AF-A0A8I0E3X9-F1
#
_cell.length_a   1.000
_cell.length_b   1.000
_cell.length_c   1.000
_cell.angle_alpha   90.00
_cell.angle_beta   90.00
_cell.angle_gamma   90.00
#
_symmetry.space_group_name_H-M   'P 1'
#
loop_
_entity.id
_entity.type
_entity.pdbx_description
1 polymer ?
#
loop_
_entity_poly.entity_id
_entity_poly.type
_entity_poly.pdbx_seq_one_letter_code
_entity_poly.pdbx_strand_id
1 'polypeptide(L)'
;MKKTLLILLLSLLAGVSVQAQTVYQFELENSARTMGNSMAGFVPMRLATFKNAALVYMQRKADAAITPSRDRWLDNQAYHLADFLTLYQIEVTDQNISEADHARLKMMFRDATLAHPAFVDPDETTSLQFVNSTCSNFTPFSLDTDWEKAFDNIYKALRTAGFQEVLQRFRQEQDKR
;
A
#
# COMPACT_ATOMS: atom_id res chain seq x y z
N MET A 1 -10.11 28.77 -36.52
CA MET A 1 -9.43 28.27 -37.75
C MET A 1 -8.07 28.96 -37.79
N LYS A 2 -6.89 28.37 -37.93
CA LYS A 2 -6.35 27.04 -38.26
C LYS A 2 -4.92 27.08 -37.67
N LYS A 3 -4.52 26.07 -36.88
CA LYS A 3 -3.58 25.01 -37.27
C LYS A 3 -2.25 25.54 -37.85
N THR A 4 -1.15 25.32 -37.11
CA THR A 4 0.09 24.63 -37.54
C THR A 4 1.06 24.67 -36.35
N LEU A 5 1.09 23.66 -35.48
CA LEU A 5 1.68 22.32 -35.66
C LEU A 5 3.21 22.39 -35.76
N LEU A 6 3.85 22.40 -34.59
CA LEU A 6 5.27 22.12 -34.40
C LEU A 6 5.48 20.61 -34.60
N ILE A 7 5.84 20.20 -35.80
CA ILE A 7 6.45 18.89 -36.06
C ILE A 7 7.95 19.14 -36.15
N LEU A 8 8.72 18.58 -35.20
CA LEU A 8 9.92 17.76 -35.44
C LEU A 8 10.64 17.53 -34.10
N LEU A 9 10.45 16.34 -33.53
CA LEU A 9 11.54 15.45 -33.08
C LEU A 9 10.89 14.15 -32.56
N LEU A 10 10.40 13.33 -33.48
CA LEU A 10 9.88 11.99 -33.19
C LEU A 10 10.66 10.97 -34.03
N SER A 11 11.94 10.79 -33.69
CA SER A 11 12.75 9.69 -34.21
C SER A 11 14.12 9.69 -33.55
N LEU A 12 14.20 9.11 -32.33
CA LEU A 12 15.43 8.50 -31.77
C LEU A 12 15.16 7.92 -30.37
N LEU A 13 14.24 6.98 -30.23
CA LEU A 13 14.26 6.01 -29.12
C LEU A 13 13.72 4.65 -29.62
N ALA A 14 14.42 4.05 -30.57
CA ALA A 14 14.42 2.60 -30.66
C ALA A 14 15.27 2.10 -29.49
N GLY A 15 14.67 1.38 -28.54
CA GLY A 15 15.40 0.56 -27.58
C GLY A 15 15.39 0.98 -26.10
N VAL A 16 14.35 1.63 -25.58
CA VAL A 16 14.12 1.60 -24.12
C VAL A 16 13.15 0.47 -23.83
N SER A 17 13.66 -0.66 -23.36
CA SER A 17 12.84 -1.61 -22.61
C SER A 17 12.29 -0.85 -21.41
N VAL A 18 11.02 -0.43 -21.47
CA VAL A 18 10.31 0.08 -20.29
C VAL A 18 10.38 -1.02 -19.24
N GLN A 19 11.16 -0.79 -18.19
CA GLN A 19 11.30 -1.72 -17.09
C GLN A 19 9.94 -1.83 -16.39
N ALA A 20 9.33 -3.02 -16.45
CA ALA A 20 8.33 -3.43 -15.47
C ALA A 20 8.97 -3.32 -14.07
N GLN A 21 8.18 -3.01 -13.01
CA GLN A 21 8.58 -2.56 -11.66
C GLN A 21 8.57 -1.03 -11.42
N THR A 22 7.73 -0.26 -12.14
CA THR A 22 7.69 1.20 -11.94
C THR A 22 7.03 1.58 -10.61
N VAL A 23 5.93 0.93 -10.23
CA VAL A 23 5.15 1.28 -9.04
C VAL A 23 5.82 0.74 -7.78
N TYR A 24 6.28 -0.50 -7.82
CA TYR A 24 7.02 -1.11 -6.71
C TYR A 24 8.23 -0.26 -6.32
N GLN A 25 9.07 0.10 -7.29
CA GLN A 25 10.28 0.85 -7.04
C GLN A 25 9.96 2.26 -6.52
N PHE A 26 8.97 2.93 -7.14
CA PHE A 26 8.50 4.23 -6.66
C PHE A 26 8.07 4.19 -5.20
N GLU A 27 7.27 3.19 -4.81
CA GLU A 27 6.78 3.10 -3.44
C GLU A 27 7.84 2.69 -2.42
N LEU A 28 8.79 1.85 -2.84
CA LEU A 28 9.94 1.48 -2.02
C LEU A 28 10.81 2.71 -1.74
N GLU A 29 11.17 3.48 -2.77
CA GLU A 29 11.93 4.72 -2.62
C GLU A 29 11.17 5.77 -1.82
N ASN A 30 9.87 5.91 -2.05
CA ASN A 30 9.03 6.84 -1.32
C ASN A 30 9.01 6.52 0.19
N SER A 31 8.82 5.25 0.55
CA SER A 31 8.85 4.80 1.95
C SER A 31 10.23 5.05 2.60
N ALA A 32 11.32 4.76 1.89
CA ALA A 32 12.68 5.01 2.37
C ALA A 32 12.96 6.50 2.58
N ARG A 33 12.51 7.38 1.66
CA ARG A 33 12.63 8.83 1.80
C ARG A 33 11.87 9.35 3.02
N THR A 34 10.65 8.86 3.28
CA THR A 34 9.90 9.24 4.48
C THR A 34 10.60 8.78 5.76
N MET A 35 11.17 7.57 5.78
CA MET A 35 11.92 7.06 6.93
C MET A 35 13.23 7.84 7.18
N GLY A 36 13.88 8.31 6.11
CA GLY A 36 15.08 9.17 6.20
C GLY A 36 14.79 10.63 6.53
N ASN A 37 13.53 11.06 6.50
CA ASN A 37 13.15 12.44 6.78
C ASN A 37 12.94 12.66 8.28
N SER A 38 13.88 13.32 8.94
CA SER A 38 13.82 13.64 10.38
C SER A 38 12.65 14.56 10.76
N MET A 39 12.04 15.25 9.80
CA MET A 39 10.88 16.12 10.00
C MET A 39 9.54 15.40 9.76
N ALA A 40 9.55 14.12 9.40
CA ALA A 40 8.31 13.38 9.20
C ALA A 40 7.56 13.21 10.53
N GLY A 41 6.26 13.50 10.51
CA GLY A 41 5.38 13.29 11.66
C GLY A 41 5.21 11.80 11.99
N PHE A 42 4.66 11.52 13.17
CA PHE A 42 4.47 10.16 13.68
C PHE A 42 3.73 9.24 12.70
N VAL A 43 2.54 9.65 12.22
CA VAL A 43 1.72 8.81 11.33
C VAL A 43 2.43 8.47 10.02
N PRO A 44 2.94 9.44 9.22
CA PRO A 44 3.72 9.14 8.01
C PRO A 44 4.92 8.22 8.26
N MET A 45 5.67 8.44 9.36
CA MET A 45 6.83 7.62 9.70
C MET A 45 6.46 6.15 9.96
N ARG A 46 5.39 5.92 10.73
CA ARG A 46 4.92 4.57 11.07
C ARG A 46 4.39 3.83 9.83
N LEU A 47 3.62 4.51 8.98
CA LEU A 47 3.13 3.92 7.74
C LEU A 47 4.26 3.63 6.76
N ALA A 48 5.26 4.51 6.64
CA ALA A 48 6.41 4.29 5.79
C ALA A 48 7.27 3.10 6.25
N THR A 49 7.48 2.96 7.56
CA THR A 49 8.19 1.81 8.14
C THR A 49 7.49 0.50 7.81
N PHE A 50 6.17 0.44 7.99
CA PHE A 50 5.39 -0.74 7.62
C PHE A 50 5.44 -1.00 6.10
N LYS A 51 5.22 0.03 5.29
CA LYS A 51 5.22 -0.08 3.82
C LYS A 51 6.55 -0.64 3.30
N ASN A 52 7.67 -0.13 3.81
CA ASN A 52 8.99 -0.59 3.44
C ASN A 52 9.19 -2.07 3.80
N ALA A 53 8.81 -2.47 5.03
CA ALA A 53 8.89 -3.85 5.46
C ALA A 53 8.02 -4.79 4.61
N ALA A 54 6.80 -4.39 4.27
CA ALA A 54 5.89 -5.16 3.42
C ALA A 54 6.42 -5.31 1.98
N LEU A 55 6.96 -4.24 1.38
CA LEU A 55 7.56 -4.27 0.04
C LEU A 55 8.78 -5.19 0.00
N VAL A 56 9.70 -5.05 0.95
CA VAL A 56 10.88 -5.92 1.05
C VAL A 56 10.48 -7.37 1.28
N TYR A 57 9.49 -7.62 2.13
CA TYR A 57 8.97 -8.96 2.38
C TYR A 57 8.39 -9.60 1.10
N MET A 58 7.45 -8.92 0.43
CA MET A 58 6.79 -9.47 -0.76
C MET A 58 7.77 -9.70 -1.91
N GLN A 59 8.78 -8.83 -2.08
CA GLN A 59 9.85 -9.02 -3.06
C GLN A 59 10.63 -10.30 -2.79
N ARG A 60 11.10 -10.51 -1.56
CA ARG A 60 11.85 -11.73 -1.18
C ARG A 60 11.05 -13.01 -1.42
N LYS A 61 9.76 -13.00 -1.10
CA LYS A 61 8.88 -14.17 -1.32
C LYS A 61 8.61 -14.40 -2.81
N ALA A 62 8.36 -13.34 -3.58
CA ALA A 62 8.14 -13.44 -5.01
C ALA A 62 9.40 -13.92 -5.77
N ASP A 63 10.59 -13.50 -5.34
CA ASP A 63 11.88 -13.99 -5.83
C ASP A 63 12.05 -15.50 -5.62
N ALA A 64 11.69 -15.99 -4.43
CA ALA A 64 11.79 -17.41 -4.10
C ALA A 64 10.80 -18.29 -4.87
N ALA A 65 9.64 -17.75 -5.24
CA ALA A 65 8.56 -18.51 -5.89
C ALA A 65 8.71 -18.66 -7.43
N ILE A 66 9.72 -18.05 -8.06
CA ILE A 66 9.92 -18.04 -9.54
C ILE A 66 8.60 -17.70 -10.28
N THR A 67 7.92 -16.64 -9.84
CA THR A 67 6.60 -16.28 -10.36
C THR A 67 6.71 -15.73 -11.80
N PRO A 68 6.11 -16.36 -12.83
CA PRO A 68 6.00 -15.74 -14.15
C PRO A 68 5.25 -14.41 -14.01
N SER A 69 5.78 -13.33 -14.58
CA SER A 69 5.25 -11.96 -14.39
C SER A 69 5.40 -11.38 -12.97
N ARG A 70 6.39 -11.86 -12.20
CA ARG A 70 6.79 -11.33 -10.89
C ARG A 70 6.69 -9.80 -10.80
N ASP A 71 7.27 -9.11 -11.78
CA ASP A 71 7.39 -7.65 -11.77
C ASP A 71 6.03 -6.96 -11.85
N ARG A 72 5.14 -7.49 -12.70
CA ARG A 72 3.75 -7.04 -12.77
C ARG A 72 3.00 -7.34 -11.48
N TRP A 73 3.24 -8.51 -10.89
CA TRP A 73 2.64 -8.87 -9.60
C TRP A 73 3.10 -7.91 -8.50
N LEU A 74 4.40 -7.59 -8.42
CA LEU A 74 4.93 -6.62 -7.45
C LEU A 74 4.37 -5.22 -7.65
N ASP A 75 4.25 -4.75 -8.89
CA ASP A 75 3.63 -3.45 -9.19
C ASP A 75 2.16 -3.40 -8.72
N ASN A 76 1.39 -4.46 -8.99
CA ASN A 76 0.00 -4.57 -8.56
C ASN A 76 -0.12 -4.58 -7.03
N GLN A 77 0.72 -5.37 -6.36
CA GLN A 77 0.70 -5.48 -4.90
C GLN A 77 1.17 -4.18 -4.23
N ALA A 78 2.19 -3.51 -4.77
CA ALA A 78 2.65 -2.21 -4.28
C ALA A 78 1.59 -1.12 -4.43
N TYR A 79 0.88 -1.11 -5.57
CA TYR A 79 -0.26 -0.21 -5.81
C TYR A 79 -1.34 -0.39 -4.74
N HIS A 80 -1.81 -1.63 -4.53
CA HIS A 80 -2.87 -1.89 -3.56
C HIS A 80 -2.41 -1.71 -2.10
N LEU A 81 -1.15 -1.99 -1.78
CA LEU A 81 -0.57 -1.64 -0.47
C LEU A 81 -0.60 -0.12 -0.25
N ALA A 82 -0.24 0.67 -1.27
CA ALA A 82 -0.28 2.12 -1.18
C ALA A 82 -1.70 2.62 -0.90
N ASP A 83 -2.69 2.08 -1.59
CA ASP A 83 -4.11 2.43 -1.42
C ASP A 83 -4.65 2.00 -0.07
N PHE A 84 -4.34 0.78 0.37
CA PHE A 84 -4.69 0.28 1.69
C PHE A 84 -4.16 1.20 2.81
N LEU A 85 -2.88 1.57 2.76
CA LEU A 85 -2.28 2.45 3.77
C LEU A 85 -2.78 3.89 3.69
N THR A 86 -3.14 4.37 2.50
CA THR A 86 -3.74 5.70 2.33
C THR A 86 -5.12 5.75 2.97
N LEU A 87 -5.92 4.71 2.74
CA LEU A 87 -7.25 4.59 3.34
C LEU A 87 -7.15 4.48 4.87
N TYR A 88 -6.19 3.70 5.38
CA TYR A 88 -5.92 3.62 6.81
C TYR A 88 -5.43 4.96 7.39
N GLN A 89 -4.58 5.70 6.66
CA GLN A 89 -4.12 7.02 7.08
C GLN A 89 -5.28 8.00 7.25
N ILE A 90 -6.23 8.01 6.31
CA ILE A 90 -7.42 8.87 6.36
C ILE A 90 -8.22 8.58 7.62
N GLU A 91 -8.37 7.30 7.95
CA GLU A 91 -9.07 6.83 9.15
C GLU A 91 -8.36 7.28 10.42
N VAL A 92 -7.09 6.91 10.64
CA VAL A 92 -6.36 7.23 11.88
C VAL A 92 -6.07 8.72 12.10
N THR A 93 -6.30 9.56 11.09
CA THR A 93 -6.14 11.02 11.18
C THR A 93 -7.47 11.78 11.20
N ASP A 94 -8.61 11.09 11.07
CA ASP A 94 -9.92 11.72 11.13
C ASP A 94 -10.31 12.02 12.57
N GLN A 95 -10.35 13.31 12.91
CA GLN A 95 -10.73 13.76 14.25
C GLN A 95 -12.24 13.65 14.53
N ASN A 96 -13.05 13.33 13.52
CA ASN A 96 -14.50 13.19 13.65
C ASN A 96 -14.92 11.75 13.96
N ILE A 97 -13.99 10.78 13.87
CA ILE A 97 -14.25 9.38 14.20
C ILE A 97 -14.10 9.19 15.72
N SER A 98 -15.03 8.44 16.32
CA SER A 98 -14.97 8.14 17.75
C SER A 98 -13.79 7.22 18.08
N GLU A 99 -13.26 7.26 19.31
CA GLU A 99 -12.19 6.34 19.71
C GLU A 99 -12.60 4.86 19.58
N ALA A 100 -13.88 4.56 19.85
CA ALA A 100 -14.43 3.22 19.67
C ALA A 100 -14.46 2.79 18.21
N ASP A 101 -14.83 3.70 17.30
CA ASP A 101 -14.81 3.43 15.86
C ASP A 101 -13.37 3.34 15.33
N HIS A 102 -12.43 4.13 15.83
CA HIS A 102 -11.00 3.97 15.50
C HIS A 102 -10.47 2.59 15.90
N ALA A 103 -10.80 2.12 17.10
CA ALA A 103 -10.42 0.78 17.54
C ALA A 103 -11.05 -0.30 16.66
N ARG A 104 -12.33 -0.15 16.31
CA ARG A 104 -13.05 -1.05 15.42
C ARG A 104 -12.45 -1.08 14.02
N LEU A 105 -12.18 0.08 13.43
CA LEU A 105 -11.59 0.22 12.10
C LEU A 105 -10.22 -0.44 12.07
N LYS A 106 -9.35 -0.15 13.04
CA LYS A 106 -8.04 -0.81 13.16
C LYS A 106 -8.15 -2.33 13.16
N MET A 107 -9.12 -2.91 13.89
CA MET A 107 -9.36 -4.35 13.87
C MET A 107 -9.82 -4.83 12.49
N MET A 108 -10.71 -4.11 11.81
CA MET A 108 -11.14 -4.46 10.45
C MET A 108 -9.97 -4.48 9.45
N PHE A 109 -9.07 -3.49 9.52
CA PHE A 109 -7.87 -3.47 8.66
C PHE A 109 -6.93 -4.63 9.00
N ARG A 110 -6.67 -4.89 10.29
CA ARG A 110 -5.90 -6.05 10.74
C ARG A 110 -6.47 -7.34 10.19
N ASP A 111 -7.76 -7.57 10.38
CA ASP A 111 -8.41 -8.81 10.00
C ASP A 111 -8.43 -9.00 8.48
N ALA A 112 -8.55 -7.92 7.70
CA ALA A 112 -8.41 -7.97 6.24
C ALA A 112 -7.02 -8.49 5.81
N THR A 113 -5.95 -8.11 6.51
CA THR A 113 -4.59 -8.59 6.20
C THR A 113 -4.39 -10.06 6.59
N LEU A 114 -5.01 -10.50 7.69
CA LEU A 114 -4.91 -11.90 8.16
C LEU A 114 -5.77 -12.86 7.34
N ALA A 115 -6.90 -12.40 6.79
CA ALA A 115 -7.82 -13.23 6.01
C ALA A 115 -7.32 -13.54 4.59
N HIS A 116 -6.32 -12.81 4.11
CA HIS A 116 -5.88 -12.87 2.72
C HIS A 116 -4.35 -13.01 2.61
N PRO A 117 -3.74 -14.12 3.08
CA PRO A 117 -2.31 -14.36 2.89
C PRO A 117 -1.96 -14.54 1.40
N ALA A 118 -0.81 -14.03 0.97
CA ALA A 118 -0.33 -14.16 -0.41
C ALA A 118 0.46 -15.46 -0.61
N PHE A 119 1.20 -15.88 0.42
CA PHE A 119 2.16 -16.99 0.35
C PHE A 119 1.84 -18.12 1.32
N VAL A 120 0.98 -17.88 2.32
CA VAL A 120 0.70 -18.82 3.43
C VAL A 120 2.02 -19.19 4.12
N ASP A 121 2.75 -18.16 4.55
CA ASP A 121 4.11 -18.28 5.05
C ASP A 121 4.14 -18.97 6.42
N PRO A 122 4.80 -20.15 6.55
CA PRO A 122 4.89 -20.83 7.83
C PRO A 122 5.78 -20.09 8.85
N ASP A 123 6.61 -19.13 8.41
CA ASP A 123 7.37 -18.28 9.32
C ASP A 123 6.52 -17.14 9.88
N GLU A 124 5.68 -17.48 10.86
CA GLU A 124 4.84 -16.52 11.59
C GLU A 124 5.65 -15.49 12.40
N THR A 125 6.90 -15.80 12.73
CA THR A 125 7.76 -14.83 13.43
C THR A 125 8.03 -13.63 12.53
N THR A 126 8.31 -13.87 11.25
CA THR A 126 8.50 -12.81 10.27
C THR A 126 7.17 -12.25 9.78
N SER A 127 6.24 -13.09 9.34
CA SER A 127 5.00 -12.64 8.68
C SER A 127 4.06 -11.87 9.62
N LEU A 128 4.02 -12.25 10.91
CA LEU A 128 3.16 -11.62 11.91
C LEU A 128 3.91 -10.66 12.85
N GLN A 129 5.16 -10.27 12.53
CA GLN A 129 5.96 -9.42 13.43
C GLN A 129 5.27 -8.09 13.79
N PHE A 130 4.50 -7.50 12.86
CA PHE A 130 3.76 -6.26 13.09
C PHE A 130 2.42 -6.49 13.81
N VAL A 131 1.86 -7.69 13.69
CA VAL A 131 0.61 -8.10 14.36
C VAL A 131 0.86 -8.40 15.84
N ASN A 132 1.97 -9.07 16.14
CA ASN A 132 2.30 -9.56 17.48
C ASN A 132 3.16 -8.57 18.29
N SER A 133 3.72 -7.54 17.65
CA SER A 133 4.58 -6.57 18.32
C SER A 133 3.76 -5.51 19.07
N THR A 134 3.98 -5.42 20.38
CA THR A 134 3.48 -4.32 21.22
C THR A 134 3.96 -2.95 20.75
N CYS A 135 5.15 -2.89 20.14
CA CYS A 135 5.70 -1.67 19.54
C CYS A 135 5.04 -1.32 18.20
N SER A 136 4.32 -2.25 17.57
CA SER A 136 3.67 -2.13 16.26
C SER A 136 2.14 -1.89 16.32
N ASN A 137 1.59 -1.58 17.50
CA ASN A 137 0.15 -1.37 17.72
C ASN A 137 -0.52 -0.32 16.80
N PHE A 138 0.26 0.52 16.10
CA PHE A 138 -0.25 1.45 15.11
C PHE A 138 -0.55 0.81 13.75
N THR A 139 0.21 -0.20 13.32
CA THR A 139 0.05 -0.92 12.04
C THR A 139 0.04 -2.42 12.32
N PRO A 140 -1.02 -2.95 12.95
CA PRO A 140 -1.09 -4.35 13.34
C PRO A 140 -1.44 -5.25 12.14
N PHE A 141 -0.61 -5.23 11.11
CA PHE A 141 -0.91 -5.81 9.79
C PHE A 141 0.04 -6.96 9.47
N SER A 142 -0.45 -8.02 8.83
CA SER A 142 0.38 -9.12 8.34
C SER A 142 1.27 -8.65 7.18
N LEU A 143 2.54 -9.09 7.15
CA LEU A 143 3.39 -8.92 5.97
C LEU A 143 3.03 -9.92 4.87
N ASP A 144 2.60 -11.12 5.25
CA ASP A 144 2.04 -12.10 4.31
C ASP A 144 0.60 -11.72 4.00
N THR A 145 0.44 -10.82 3.03
CA THR A 145 -0.85 -10.27 2.61
C THR A 145 -0.90 -10.16 1.09
N ASP A 146 -1.99 -10.64 0.49
CA ASP A 146 -2.41 -10.33 -0.87
C ASP A 146 -3.12 -8.97 -0.84
N TRP A 147 -2.37 -7.92 -1.15
CA TRP A 147 -2.79 -6.53 -0.97
C TRP A 147 -3.98 -6.16 -1.84
N GLU A 148 -4.11 -6.74 -3.04
CA GLU A 148 -5.29 -6.54 -3.90
C GLU A 148 -6.55 -7.03 -3.20
N LYS A 149 -6.52 -8.28 -2.70
CA LYS A 149 -7.66 -8.87 -2.00
C LYS A 149 -7.94 -8.20 -0.66
N ALA A 150 -6.90 -7.89 0.11
CA ALA A 150 -7.05 -7.20 1.39
C ALA A 150 -7.64 -5.79 1.21
N PHE A 151 -7.22 -5.06 0.19
CA PHE A 151 -7.78 -3.76 -0.15
C PHE A 151 -9.24 -3.86 -0.59
N ASP A 152 -9.57 -4.77 -1.52
CA ASP A 152 -10.95 -5.00 -1.95
C ASP A 152 -11.86 -5.40 -0.78
N ASN A 153 -11.38 -6.26 0.11
CA ASN A 153 -12.08 -6.68 1.32
C ASN A 153 -12.40 -5.48 2.23
N ILE A 154 -11.39 -4.70 2.63
CA ILE A 154 -11.61 -3.58 3.55
C ILE A 154 -12.48 -2.50 2.90
N TYR A 155 -12.29 -2.22 1.61
CA TYR A 155 -13.11 -1.24 0.89
C TYR A 155 -14.60 -1.61 0.90
N LYS A 156 -14.92 -2.89 0.66
CA LYS A 156 -16.29 -3.42 0.74
C LYS A 156 -16.83 -3.42 2.18
N ALA A 157 -15.99 -3.79 3.15
CA ALA A 157 -16.36 -3.83 4.55
C ALA A 157 -16.71 -2.44 5.08
N LEU A 158 -15.90 -1.41 4.77
CA LEU A 158 -16.17 -0.02 5.15
C LEU A 158 -17.45 0.53 4.52
N ARG A 159 -17.71 0.19 3.25
CA ARG A 159 -18.95 0.58 2.56
C ARG A 159 -20.18 0.03 3.28
N THR A 160 -20.11 -1.24 3.71
CA THR A 160 -21.20 -1.93 4.41
C THR A 160 -21.37 -1.44 5.84
N ALA A 161 -20.27 -1.10 6.50
CA ALA A 161 -20.25 -0.63 7.89
C ALA A 161 -20.63 0.85 8.07
N GLY A 162 -20.90 1.58 6.97
CA GLY A 162 -21.38 2.97 7.02
C GLY A 162 -20.29 4.05 6.97
N PHE A 163 -19.04 3.70 6.71
CA PHE A 163 -17.91 4.65 6.66
C PHE A 163 -17.78 5.37 5.30
N GLN A 164 -18.90 5.90 4.79
CA GLN A 164 -18.97 6.52 3.45
C GLN A 164 -18.06 7.76 3.31
N GLU A 165 -17.95 8.56 4.37
CA GLU A 165 -17.12 9.78 4.37
C GLU A 165 -15.63 9.46 4.24
N VAL A 166 -15.15 8.43 4.94
CA VAL A 166 -13.78 7.92 4.81
C VAL A 166 -13.51 7.49 3.36
N LEU A 167 -14.44 6.75 2.75
CA LEU A 167 -14.31 6.32 1.35
C LEU A 167 -14.38 7.49 0.36
N GLN A 168 -15.13 8.55 0.67
CA GLN A 168 -15.18 9.75 -0.15
C GLN A 168 -13.87 10.52 -0.12
N ARG A 169 -13.31 10.73 1.08
CA ARG A 169 -11.99 11.35 1.25
C ARG A 169 -10.91 10.54 0.53
N PHE A 170 -10.98 9.22 0.60
CA PHE A 170 -10.05 8.36 -0.13
C PHE A 170 -10.13 8.56 -1.65
N ARG A 171 -11.33 8.63 -2.23
CA ARG A 171 -11.49 8.93 -3.67
C ARG A 171 -10.88 10.29 -4.04
N GLN A 172 -11.06 11.30 -3.20
CA GLN A 172 -10.46 12.62 -3.44
C GLN A 172 -8.93 12.60 -3.38
N GLU A 173 -8.32 11.74 -2.57
CA GLU A 173 -6.86 11.55 -2.55
C GLU A 173 -6.35 10.80 -3.79
N GLN A 174 -7.14 9.87 -4.32
CA GLN A 174 -6.80 9.17 -5.57
C GLN A 174 -6.79 10.13 -6.77
N ASP A 175 -7.74 11.07 -6.84
CA ASP A 175 -7.83 12.05 -7.94
C ASP A 175 -6.65 13.03 -7.99
N LYS A 176 -5.80 13.07 -6.95
CA LYS A 176 -4.60 13.93 -6.88
C LYS A 176 -3.32 13.24 -7.38
N ARG A 177 -3.36 11.93 -7.61
CA ARG A 177 -2.21 11.11 -8.05
C ARG A 177 -2.17 11.00 -9.57
#